data_AF-V8ANI9-F1
#
_entry.id   AF-V8ANI9-F1
#
_cell.length_a   1.000
_cell.length_b   1.000
_cell.length_c   1.000
_cell.angle_alpha   90.00
_cell.angle_beta   90.00
_cell.angle_gamma   90.00
#
_symmetry.space_group_name_H-M   'P 1'
#
loop_
_entity.id
_entity.type
_entity.pdbx_description
1 polymer ?
#
loop_
_entity_poly.entity_id
_entity_poly.type
_entity_poly.pdbx_seq_one_letter_code
_entity_poly.pdbx_strand_id
1 'polypeptide(L)'
;MKEKLSIITLNINMYNKNSKIKRNTDEVAKFLLAENPSLISLQEFGNRSFNGDINGINLIRILENNNYTIVEPYIDGKNPVNVRLLFDKTKIELVERLPPLYSKFFVNRQIGGLFKTLGGIPLIVFSIHLPLYERNPKEKRQMWENIISFAND
;
A
#
# COMPACT_ATOMS: atom_id res chain seq x y z
N MET A 1 -2.78 28.37 -6.11
CA MET A 1 -1.71 27.38 -6.40
C MET A 1 -2.36 26.04 -6.68
N LYS A 2 -1.89 25.27 -7.66
CA LYS A 2 -2.35 23.89 -7.84
C LYS A 2 -1.78 23.06 -6.68
N GLU A 3 -2.65 22.38 -5.95
CA GLU A 3 -2.25 21.45 -4.90
C GLU A 3 -1.46 20.30 -5.54
N LYS A 4 -0.18 20.14 -5.16
CA LYS A 4 0.69 19.10 -5.70
C LYS A 4 0.49 17.85 -4.88
N LEU A 5 -0.05 16.81 -5.51
CA LEU A 5 -0.13 15.48 -4.92
C LEU A 5 1.14 14.70 -5.18
N SER A 6 1.51 13.86 -4.23
CA SER A 6 2.65 12.95 -4.35
C SER A 6 2.31 11.60 -3.75
N ILE A 7 2.90 10.55 -4.31
CA ILE A 7 2.76 9.19 -3.82
C ILE A 7 4.14 8.58 -3.63
N ILE A 8 4.35 7.93 -2.48
CA ILE A 8 5.46 6.99 -2.29
C ILE A 8 4.90 5.58 -2.48
N THR A 9 5.53 4.78 -3.32
CA THR A 9 5.26 3.34 -3.45
C THR A 9 6.52 2.57 -3.11
N LEU A 10 6.41 1.62 -2.18
CA LEU A 10 7.55 0.90 -1.65
C LEU A 10 7.19 -0.54 -1.28
N ASN A 11 7.92 -1.49 -1.86
CA ASN A 11 7.99 -2.84 -1.29
C ASN A 11 8.95 -2.79 -0.09
N ILE A 12 8.42 -2.95 1.13
CA ILE A 12 9.20 -2.86 2.36
C ILE A 12 9.81 -4.20 2.78
N ASN A 13 9.75 -5.23 1.93
CA ASN A 13 10.53 -6.46 2.03
C ASN A 13 10.50 -7.11 3.44
N MET A 14 9.32 -7.16 4.07
CA MET A 14 9.16 -7.79 5.39
C MET A 14 9.07 -9.33 5.29
N TYR A 15 8.88 -9.87 4.08
CA TYR A 15 8.78 -11.31 3.80
C TYR A 15 10.12 -12.00 3.55
N ASN A 16 11.22 -11.26 3.41
CA ASN A 16 12.53 -11.88 3.19
C ASN A 16 13.22 -12.27 4.50
N LYS A 17 13.15 -13.56 4.84
CA LYS A 17 13.81 -14.16 6.02
C LYS A 17 15.34 -14.03 6.01
N ASN A 18 15.93 -13.94 4.82
CA ASN A 18 17.37 -13.98 4.61
C ASN A 18 17.97 -12.58 4.35
N SER A 19 17.21 -11.51 4.60
CA SER A 19 17.71 -10.14 4.45
C SER A 19 18.92 -9.92 5.36
N LYS A 20 20.05 -9.53 4.76
CA LYS A 20 21.26 -9.11 5.48
C LYS A 20 21.23 -7.63 5.86
N ILE A 21 20.28 -6.88 5.30
CA ILE A 21 20.09 -5.46 5.60
C ILE A 21 19.29 -5.38 6.91
N LYS A 22 19.89 -4.79 7.94
CA LYS A 22 19.18 -4.40 9.16
C LYS A 22 18.53 -3.05 8.93
N ARG A 23 17.20 -3.02 8.98
CA ARG A 23 16.40 -1.78 8.92
C ARG A 23 15.89 -1.46 10.32
N ASN A 24 15.58 -0.20 10.58
CA ASN A 24 14.84 0.21 11.77
C ASN A 24 13.46 0.75 11.35
N THR A 25 12.44 0.44 12.15
CA THR A 25 11.08 0.99 12.01
C THR A 25 11.09 2.52 11.96
N ASP A 26 11.86 3.19 12.81
CA ASP A 26 11.89 4.65 12.88
C ASP A 26 12.57 5.28 11.66
N GLU A 27 13.62 4.62 11.13
CA GLU A 27 14.30 5.05 9.90
C GLU A 27 13.39 4.91 8.68
N VAL A 28 12.65 3.81 8.60
CA VAL A 28 11.65 3.60 7.55
C VAL A 28 10.54 4.65 7.66
N ALA A 29 10.03 4.92 8.86
CA ALA A 29 9.03 5.96 9.06
C ALA A 29 9.56 7.35 8.66
N LYS A 30 10.78 7.70 9.08
CA LYS A 30 11.45 8.96 8.70
C LYS A 30 11.56 9.10 7.19
N PHE A 31 11.92 8.02 6.48
CA PHE A 31 11.96 8.03 5.01
C PHE A 31 10.58 8.27 4.40
N LEU A 32 9.56 7.56 4.87
CA LEU A 32 8.19 7.69 4.37
C LEU A 32 7.59 9.08 4.61
N LEU A 33 8.05 9.78 5.65
CA LEU A 33 7.58 11.12 6.03
C LEU A 33 8.40 12.27 5.43
N ALA A 34 9.59 12.01 4.89
CA ALA A 34 10.58 13.04 4.54
C ALA A 34 10.03 14.13 3.59
N GLU A 35 9.27 13.72 2.57
CA GLU A 35 8.68 14.62 1.57
C GLU A 35 7.19 14.91 1.81
N ASN A 36 6.67 14.51 2.98
CA ASN A 36 5.27 14.60 3.37
C ASN A 36 4.32 14.20 2.21
N PRO A 37 4.35 12.95 1.73
CA PRO A 37 3.55 12.54 0.59
C PRO A 37 2.03 12.63 0.85
N SER A 38 1.23 12.81 -0.21
CA SER A 38 -0.23 12.71 -0.07
C SER A 38 -0.68 11.26 0.17
N LEU A 39 0.03 10.31 -0.43
CA LEU A 39 -0.29 8.88 -0.40
C LEU A 39 0.97 8.05 -0.15
N ILE A 40 0.83 6.98 0.61
CA ILE A 40 1.88 5.97 0.82
C ILE A 40 1.29 4.60 0.49
N SER A 41 1.89 3.90 -0.46
CA SER A 41 1.59 2.52 -0.81
C SER A 41 2.75 1.63 -0.35
N LEU A 42 2.45 0.70 0.56
CA LEU A 42 3.41 -0.28 1.07
C LEU A 42 3.04 -1.67 0.58
N GLN A 43 4.02 -2.42 0.07
CA GLN A 43 3.86 -3.82 -0.25
C GLN A 43 4.80 -4.71 0.57
N GLU A 44 4.44 -5.99 0.72
CA GLU A 44 5.06 -6.90 1.69
C GLU A 44 4.98 -6.36 3.12
N PHE A 45 3.79 -5.93 3.51
CA PHE A 45 3.48 -5.46 4.84
C PHE A 45 2.96 -6.61 5.72
N GLY A 46 3.29 -6.56 7.00
CA GLY A 46 2.67 -7.37 8.06
C GLY A 46 2.96 -6.80 9.44
N ASN A 47 2.41 -7.40 10.49
CA ASN A 47 2.58 -6.90 11.87
C ASN A 47 4.05 -6.81 12.30
N ARG A 48 4.88 -7.74 11.82
CA ARG A 48 6.32 -7.76 12.01
C ARG A 48 6.99 -8.44 10.82
N SER A 49 8.19 -8.00 10.49
CA SER A 49 9.05 -8.63 9.49
C SER A 49 9.54 -9.99 9.99
N PHE A 50 9.88 -10.89 9.06
CA PHE A 50 10.36 -12.22 9.48
C PHE A 50 11.69 -12.19 10.23
N ASN A 51 12.59 -11.26 9.91
CA ASN A 51 13.85 -11.06 10.63
C ASN A 51 13.68 -10.14 11.86
N GLY A 52 12.47 -9.61 12.10
CA GLY A 52 12.12 -8.80 13.27
C GLY A 52 12.64 -7.36 13.26
N ASP A 53 13.24 -6.90 12.16
CA ASP A 53 13.87 -5.58 12.04
C ASP A 53 12.86 -4.42 11.96
N ILE A 54 11.75 -4.66 11.26
CA ILE A 54 10.59 -3.77 11.16
C ILE A 54 9.42 -4.31 11.99
N ASN A 55 8.86 -3.46 12.84
CA ASN A 55 7.58 -3.65 13.51
C ASN A 55 6.49 -2.85 12.78
N GLY A 56 5.65 -3.53 12.00
CA GLY A 56 4.63 -2.90 11.17
C GLY A 56 3.56 -2.18 11.99
N ILE A 57 3.18 -2.74 13.15
CA ILE A 57 2.21 -2.07 14.04
C ILE A 57 2.75 -0.71 14.50
N ASN A 58 4.03 -0.67 14.91
CA ASN A 58 4.66 0.57 15.32
C ASN A 58 4.83 1.55 14.14
N LEU A 59 5.18 1.04 12.95
CA LEU A 59 5.27 1.86 11.73
C LEU A 59 3.94 2.58 11.44
N ILE A 60 2.81 1.86 11.47
CA ILE A 60 1.49 2.45 11.25
C ILE A 60 1.17 3.50 12.30
N ARG A 61 1.41 3.22 13.60
CA ARG A 61 1.19 4.21 14.66
C ARG A 61 1.99 5.50 14.47
N ILE A 62 3.26 5.39 14.03
CA ILE A 62 4.07 6.57 13.72
C ILE A 62 3.44 7.37 12.58
N LEU A 63 3.01 6.71 11.51
CA LEU A 63 2.36 7.38 10.38
C LEU A 63 1.02 8.01 10.78
N GLU A 64 0.20 7.34 11.59
CA GLU A 64 -1.07 7.86 12.12
C GLU A 64 -0.88 9.10 12.99
N ASN A 65 0.16 9.10 13.83
CA ASN A 65 0.57 10.28 14.61
C ASN A 65 1.05 11.45 13.73
N ASN A 66 1.30 11.21 12.44
CA ASN A 66 1.72 12.20 11.45
C ASN A 66 0.65 12.44 10.37
N ASN A 67 -0.64 12.39 10.74
CA ASN A 67 -1.82 12.67 9.90
C ASN A 67 -2.19 11.63 8.84
N TYR A 68 -1.49 10.50 8.76
CA TYR A 68 -1.86 9.47 7.80
C TYR A 68 -3.01 8.60 8.33
N THR A 69 -3.99 8.32 7.49
CA THR A 69 -5.04 7.34 7.75
C THR A 69 -4.82 6.13 6.87
N ILE A 70 -5.01 4.93 7.42
CA ILE A 70 -4.82 3.66 6.71
C ILE A 70 -6.10 3.20 6.00
N VAL A 71 -5.92 2.66 4.80
CA VAL A 71 -6.88 1.82 4.09
C VAL A 71 -6.31 0.42 4.08
N GLU A 72 -7.02 -0.52 4.69
CA GLU A 72 -6.61 -1.92 4.78
C GLU A 72 -7.11 -2.74 3.57
N PRO A 73 -6.52 -3.91 3.26
CA PRO A 73 -7.09 -4.84 2.28
C PRO A 73 -8.30 -5.58 2.87
N TYR A 74 -9.13 -6.20 2.03
CA TYR A 74 -10.40 -6.79 2.50
C TYR A 74 -10.15 -7.90 3.52
N ILE A 75 -9.06 -8.64 3.30
CA ILE A 75 -8.60 -9.71 4.15
C ILE A 75 -7.08 -9.62 4.17
N ASP A 76 -6.49 -9.71 5.35
CA ASP A 76 -5.06 -9.85 5.51
C ASP A 76 -4.62 -11.30 5.34
N GLY A 77 -3.50 -11.50 4.65
CA GLY A 77 -2.78 -12.77 4.63
C GLY A 77 -2.01 -12.98 5.94
N LYS A 78 -1.75 -14.26 6.27
CA LYS A 78 -0.99 -14.65 7.47
C LYS A 78 0.48 -14.20 7.44
N ASN A 79 1.07 -14.19 6.25
CA ASN A 79 2.46 -13.77 6.02
C ASN A 79 2.53 -12.28 5.72
N PRO A 80 3.69 -11.62 5.93
CA PRO A 80 3.88 -10.21 5.64
C PRO A 80 4.00 -9.95 4.11
N VAL A 81 2.95 -10.31 3.39
CA VAL A 81 2.79 -10.16 1.93
C VAL A 81 1.58 -9.29 1.62
N ASN A 82 1.08 -8.55 2.61
CA ASN A 82 -0.08 -7.69 2.47
C ASN A 82 0.33 -6.36 1.84
N VAL A 83 -0.63 -5.66 1.26
CA VAL A 83 -0.47 -4.25 0.93
C VAL A 83 -1.05 -3.38 2.04
N ARG A 84 -0.58 -2.14 2.12
CA ARG A 84 -1.20 -1.04 2.85
C ARG A 84 -1.23 0.20 1.98
N LEU A 85 -2.33 0.93 2.02
CA LEU A 85 -2.46 2.24 1.40
C LEU A 85 -2.75 3.22 2.53
N LEU A 86 -1.99 4.30 2.62
CA LEU A 86 -2.21 5.35 3.59
C LEU A 86 -2.35 6.67 2.86
N PHE A 87 -3.12 7.59 3.44
CA PHE A 87 -3.32 8.92 2.91
C PHE A 87 -3.18 9.98 3.99
N ASP A 88 -2.57 11.11 3.66
CA ASP A 88 -2.52 12.28 4.53
C ASP A 88 -3.90 12.95 4.55
N LYS A 89 -4.60 12.84 5.68
CA LYS A 89 -5.97 13.36 5.84
C LYS A 89 -6.05 14.88 5.80
N THR A 90 -4.91 15.58 5.80
CA THR A 90 -4.84 17.03 5.63
C THR A 90 -4.78 17.47 4.16
N LYS A 91 -4.68 16.53 3.21
CA LYS A 91 -4.56 16.81 1.77
C LYS A 91 -5.63 16.14 0.92
N ILE A 92 -6.03 14.93 1.32
CA ILE A 92 -7.04 14.16 0.61
C ILE A 92 -7.97 13.44 1.59
N GLU A 93 -9.20 13.24 1.14
CA GLU A 93 -10.26 12.53 1.86
C GLU A 93 -10.56 11.22 1.15
N LEU A 94 -10.76 10.13 1.91
CA LEU A 94 -11.30 8.89 1.37
C LEU A 94 -12.83 9.02 1.26
N VAL A 95 -13.36 8.93 0.05
CA VAL A 95 -14.81 8.94 -0.22
C VAL A 95 -15.38 7.55 -0.02
N GLU A 96 -14.78 6.57 -0.70
CA GLU A 96 -15.17 5.17 -0.57
C GLU A 96 -13.99 4.24 -0.82
N ARG A 97 -14.07 3.07 -0.20
CA ARG A 97 -13.17 1.97 -0.47
C ARG A 97 -13.67 1.19 -1.67
N LEU A 98 -12.79 0.92 -2.63
CA LEU A 98 -13.15 0.19 -3.85
C LEU A 98 -12.88 -1.31 -3.70
N PRO A 99 -13.68 -2.16 -4.38
CA PRO A 99 -13.46 -3.60 -4.39
C PRO A 99 -12.11 -3.98 -5.03
N PRO A 100 -11.58 -5.18 -4.72
CA PRO A 100 -10.39 -5.68 -5.40
C PRO A 100 -10.64 -5.83 -6.91
N LEU A 101 -9.70 -5.39 -7.74
CA LEU A 101 -9.73 -5.60 -9.19
C LEU A 101 -9.68 -7.09 -9.55
N TYR A 102 -9.11 -7.93 -8.69
CA TYR A 102 -9.08 -9.37 -8.83
C TYR A 102 -9.48 -10.06 -7.52
N SER A 103 -10.74 -10.45 -7.40
CA SER A 103 -11.32 -10.99 -6.15
C SER A 103 -11.05 -12.47 -5.90
N LYS A 104 -10.56 -13.21 -6.90
CA LYS A 104 -10.43 -14.68 -6.83
C LYS A 104 -9.27 -15.14 -5.94
N PHE A 105 -8.10 -14.51 -6.08
CA PHE A 105 -6.91 -14.80 -5.27
C PHE A 105 -6.14 -13.51 -4.97
N PHE A 106 -5.19 -13.56 -4.01
CA PHE A 106 -4.32 -12.43 -3.68
C PHE A 106 -5.08 -11.14 -3.30
N VAL A 107 -6.25 -11.29 -2.66
CA VAL A 107 -7.07 -10.15 -2.20
C VAL A 107 -6.31 -9.29 -1.17
N ASN A 108 -5.46 -9.92 -0.37
CA ASN A 108 -4.59 -9.24 0.59
C ASN A 108 -3.46 -8.40 -0.06
N ARG A 109 -3.26 -8.56 -1.38
CA ARG A 109 -2.19 -7.91 -2.17
C ARG A 109 -2.70 -6.75 -3.01
N GLN A 110 -3.93 -6.29 -2.77
CA GLN A 110 -4.51 -5.16 -3.47
C GLN A 110 -5.43 -4.35 -2.55
N ILE A 111 -5.39 -3.03 -2.70
CA ILE A 111 -6.30 -2.07 -2.05
C ILE A 111 -6.63 -1.00 -3.06
N GLY A 112 -7.90 -0.62 -3.14
CA GLY A 112 -8.36 0.52 -3.92
C GLY A 112 -9.18 1.50 -3.08
N GLY A 113 -9.18 2.75 -3.48
CA GLY A 113 -10.06 3.77 -2.91
C GLY A 113 -10.36 4.87 -3.91
N LEU A 114 -11.57 5.41 -3.82
CA LEU A 114 -11.93 6.71 -4.38
C LEU A 114 -11.63 7.76 -3.33
N PHE A 115 -10.79 8.71 -3.70
CA PHE A 115 -10.37 9.83 -2.89
C PHE A 115 -10.85 11.14 -3.51
N LYS A 116 -10.84 12.19 -2.70
CA LYS A 116 -11.08 13.56 -3.14
C LYS A 116 -9.99 14.46 -2.58
N THR A 117 -9.42 15.32 -3.41
CA THR A 117 -8.56 16.42 -2.93
C THR A 117 -9.38 17.44 -2.13
N LEU A 118 -8.73 18.28 -1.34
CA LEU A 118 -9.40 19.41 -0.68
C LEU A 118 -10.03 20.38 -1.70
N GLY A 119 -9.42 20.52 -2.89
CA GLY A 119 -9.98 21.26 -4.02
C GLY A 119 -11.17 20.56 -4.72
N GLY A 120 -11.58 19.39 -4.25
CA GLY A 120 -12.75 18.67 -4.72
C GLY A 120 -12.53 17.76 -5.94
N ILE A 121 -11.31 17.65 -6.44
CA ILE A 121 -10.95 16.80 -7.59
C ILE A 121 -10.96 15.32 -7.13
N PRO A 122 -11.73 14.43 -7.79
CA PRO A 122 -11.75 13.01 -7.47
C PRO A 122 -10.50 12.30 -8.01
N LEU A 123 -10.06 11.26 -7.29
CA LEU A 123 -8.89 10.45 -7.60
C LEU A 123 -9.18 9.00 -7.28
N ILE A 124 -8.95 8.09 -8.22
CA ILE A 124 -8.98 6.66 -7.92
C ILE A 124 -7.55 6.15 -7.79
N VAL A 125 -7.25 5.49 -6.68
CA VAL A 125 -5.90 4.99 -6.39
C VAL A 125 -5.97 3.52 -6.02
N PHE A 126 -5.17 2.71 -6.71
CA PHE A 126 -4.96 1.31 -6.38
C PHE A 126 -3.49 1.05 -6.00
N SER A 127 -3.29 0.34 -4.91
CA SER A 127 -2.01 -0.22 -4.48
C SER A 127 -2.02 -1.72 -4.72
N ILE A 128 -1.11 -2.21 -5.57
CA ILE A 128 -1.16 -3.59 -6.07
C ILE A 128 0.22 -4.26 -5.97
N HIS A 129 0.27 -5.46 -5.41
CA HIS A 129 1.43 -6.34 -5.41
C HIS A 129 1.11 -7.62 -6.19
N LEU A 130 1.51 -7.66 -7.47
CA LEU A 130 1.28 -8.82 -8.33
C LEU A 130 2.00 -10.07 -7.80
N PRO A 131 1.45 -11.27 -7.98
CA PRO A 131 2.16 -12.51 -7.65
C PRO A 131 3.40 -12.70 -8.55
N LEU A 132 4.34 -13.53 -8.09
CA LEU A 132 5.52 -13.89 -8.88
C LEU A 132 5.10 -14.75 -10.08
N TYR A 133 5.56 -14.38 -11.28
CA TYR A 133 5.17 -15.03 -12.53
C TYR A 133 5.58 -16.51 -12.57
N GLU A 134 6.79 -16.82 -12.11
CA GLU A 134 7.33 -18.18 -12.08
C GLU A 134 6.47 -19.17 -11.27
N ARG A 135 5.73 -18.67 -10.28
CA ARG A 135 4.90 -19.49 -9.39
C ARG A 135 3.42 -19.46 -9.75
N ASN A 136 2.93 -18.34 -10.27
CA ASN A 136 1.51 -18.11 -10.53
C ASN A 136 1.31 -17.37 -11.86
N PRO A 137 1.73 -17.94 -13.00
CA PRO A 137 1.72 -17.23 -14.28
C PRO A 137 0.29 -16.92 -14.75
N LYS A 138 -0.65 -17.84 -14.49
CA LYS A 138 -2.06 -17.67 -14.84
C LYS A 138 -2.71 -16.54 -14.04
N GLU A 139 -2.57 -16.57 -12.72
CA GLU A 139 -3.15 -15.57 -11.82
C GLU A 139 -2.50 -14.21 -12.04
N LYS A 140 -1.19 -14.13 -12.28
CA LYS A 140 -0.52 -12.87 -12.62
C LYS A 140 -1.07 -12.26 -13.90
N ARG A 141 -1.26 -13.07 -14.95
CA ARG A 141 -1.82 -12.62 -16.22
C ARG A 141 -3.26 -12.11 -16.05
N GLN A 142 -4.11 -12.88 -15.39
CA GLN A 142 -5.50 -12.48 -15.14
C GLN A 142 -5.59 -11.19 -14.31
N MET A 143 -4.78 -11.09 -13.26
CA MET A 143 -4.75 -9.88 -12.43
C MET A 143 -4.24 -8.67 -13.22
N TRP A 144 -3.26 -8.86 -14.13
CA TRP A 144 -2.80 -7.82 -15.05
C TRP A 144 -3.89 -7.39 -16.04
N GLU A 145 -4.58 -8.33 -16.66
CA GLU A 145 -5.68 -8.07 -17.60
C GLU A 145 -6.80 -7.27 -16.92
N ASN A 146 -7.18 -7.62 -15.68
CA ASN A 146 -8.17 -6.88 -14.92
C ASN A 146 -7.73 -5.44 -14.61
N ILE A 147 -6.44 -5.21 -14.32
CA ILE A 147 -5.89 -3.86 -14.09
C ILE A 147 -5.96 -3.03 -15.37
N ILE A 148 -5.59 -3.61 -16.51
CA ILE A 148 -5.64 -2.92 -17.80
C ILE A 148 -7.08 -2.62 -18.21
N SER A 149 -8.02 -3.55 -17.99
CA SER A 149 -9.45 -3.30 -18.25
C SER A 149 -9.94 -2.11 -17.43
N PHE A 150 -9.69 -2.11 -16.12
CA PHE A 150 -10.09 -1.01 -15.23
C PHE A 150 -9.47 0.34 -15.63
N ALA A 151 -8.22 0.35 -16.09
CA ALA A 151 -7.53 1.59 -16.47
C ALA A 151 -8.01 2.17 -17.82
N ASN A 152 -8.73 1.38 -18.63
CA ASN A 152 -9.28 1.80 -19.92
C ASN A 152 -10.77 2.16 -19.86
N ASP A 153 -11.43 1.91 -18.73
CA ASP A 153 -12.81 2.31 -18.46
C ASP A 153 -12.90 3.80 -18.07
#